data_AF-A0A6I1NRB4-F1
#
_entry.id   AF-A0A6I1NRB4-F1
#
_cell.length_a   1.000
_cell.length_b   1.000
_cell.length_c   1.000
_cell.angle_alpha   90.00
_cell.angle_beta   90.00
_cell.angle_gamma   90.00
#
_symmetry.space_group_name_H-M   'P 1'
#
loop_
_entity.id
_entity.type
_entity.pdbx_description
1 polymer ?
#
loop_
_entity_poly.entity_id
_entity_poly.type
_entity_poly.pdbx_seq_one_letter_code
_entity_poly.pdbx_strand_id
1 'polypeptide(L)'
;LEGEPLSRFTLLYGNRSSASALFREQLEDLKNRYLQRLNLVFVFSREQQDIDLYNGRITQDKCQQLFSRWLDVQKLDAAFICGPQAMTETVRDSLKAAGMGAERIHFELFHAAGDSQKRQAREAARAQDPQVSQITVISDGRALAFDLPRNSLSLLDAGNAQGAELPYSCKAGVCS
;
A
#
# COMPACT_ATOMS: atom_id res chain seq x y z
N LEU A 1 -6.97 4.01 21.33
CA LEU A 1 -6.30 4.74 22.44
C LEU A 1 -7.23 4.94 23.65
N GLU A 2 -8.54 5.15 23.43
CA GLU A 2 -9.55 5.21 24.51
C GLU A 2 -9.84 3.84 25.12
N GLY A 3 -10.11 2.82 24.30
CA GLY A 3 -10.41 1.46 24.78
C GLY A 3 -9.20 0.63 25.23
N GLU A 4 -7.99 1.07 24.94
CA GLU A 4 -6.74 0.35 25.25
C GLU A 4 -5.77 1.32 25.93
N PRO A 5 -5.91 1.60 27.23
CA PRO A 5 -5.23 2.69 27.92
C PRO A 5 -3.72 2.48 28.12
N LEU A 6 -3.22 1.27 27.93
CA LEU A 6 -1.80 0.93 28.09
C LEU A 6 -1.03 0.94 26.78
N SER A 7 -1.70 0.91 25.62
CA SER A 7 -1.02 0.91 24.33
C SER A 7 -0.32 2.23 24.05
N ARG A 8 0.82 2.14 23.37
CA ARG A 8 1.61 3.26 22.85
C ARG A 8 1.76 3.09 21.34
N PHE A 9 1.72 4.20 20.61
CA PHE A 9 1.80 4.22 19.16
C PHE A 9 2.79 5.28 18.69
N THR A 10 3.55 4.95 17.67
CA THR A 10 4.30 5.93 16.87
C THR A 10 3.77 5.89 15.45
N LEU A 11 3.27 7.01 14.97
CA LEU A 11 2.84 7.19 13.58
C LEU A 11 3.91 7.95 12.80
N LEU A 12 4.50 7.29 11.81
CA LEU A 12 5.33 7.95 10.81
C LEU A 12 4.50 8.19 9.56
N TYR A 13 4.31 9.47 9.21
CA TYR A 13 3.40 9.85 8.14
C TYR A 13 4.10 10.64 7.04
N GLY A 14 4.38 9.94 5.93
CA GLY A 14 5.08 10.48 4.77
C GLY A 14 4.15 11.22 3.80
N ASN A 15 4.42 12.49 3.54
CA ASN A 15 3.63 13.33 2.63
C ASN A 15 4.53 14.19 1.72
N ARG A 16 3.93 14.95 0.78
CA ARG A 16 4.70 15.89 -0.04
C ARG A 16 5.07 17.13 0.76
N SER A 17 4.09 17.69 1.45
CA SER A 17 4.16 18.88 2.28
C SER A 17 3.10 18.81 3.39
N SER A 18 3.19 19.71 4.37
CA SER A 18 2.18 19.93 5.41
C SER A 18 0.79 20.17 4.81
N ALA A 19 0.70 20.96 3.74
CA ALA A 19 -0.56 21.24 3.04
C ALA A 19 -1.18 20.00 2.35
N SER A 20 -0.37 19.00 2.01
CA SER A 20 -0.85 17.74 1.40
C SER A 20 -1.17 16.65 2.42
N ALA A 21 -0.82 16.86 3.69
CA ALA A 21 -1.02 15.87 4.74
C ALA A 21 -2.50 15.85 5.15
N LEU A 22 -3.20 14.79 4.73
CA LEU A 22 -4.60 14.59 5.10
C LEU A 22 -4.71 14.41 6.61
N PHE A 23 -5.76 14.98 7.19
CA PHE A 23 -6.07 14.93 8.62
C PHE A 23 -4.96 15.47 9.55
N ARG A 24 -4.09 16.36 9.06
CA ARG A 24 -2.96 16.89 9.84
C ARG A 24 -3.40 17.46 11.20
N GLU A 25 -4.36 18.36 11.19
CA GLU A 25 -4.86 19.02 12.40
C GLU A 25 -5.49 18.00 13.36
N GLN A 26 -6.30 17.08 12.85
CA GLN A 26 -6.93 16.02 13.64
C GLN A 26 -5.90 15.08 14.28
N LEU A 27 -4.82 14.75 13.55
CA LEU A 27 -3.73 13.93 14.08
C LEU A 27 -2.91 14.68 15.15
N GLU A 28 -2.68 15.97 14.95
CA GLU A 28 -2.02 16.83 15.94
C GLU A 28 -2.86 16.98 17.21
N ASP A 29 -4.17 17.19 17.08
CA ASP A 29 -5.12 17.20 18.19
C ASP A 29 -5.15 15.87 18.94
N LEU A 30 -5.13 14.76 18.20
CA LEU A 30 -5.07 13.42 18.79
C LEU A 30 -3.76 13.20 19.56
N LYS A 31 -2.62 13.63 19.01
CA LYS A 31 -1.33 13.63 19.70
C LYS A 31 -1.38 14.49 20.96
N ASN A 32 -1.98 15.68 20.91
CA ASN A 32 -2.11 16.58 22.06
C ASN A 32 -2.99 15.99 23.16
N ARG A 33 -4.01 15.20 22.81
CA ARG A 33 -4.83 14.45 23.78
C ARG A 33 -4.05 13.31 24.45
N TYR A 34 -3.12 12.67 23.73
CA TYR A 34 -2.40 11.48 24.18
C TYR A 34 -0.87 11.64 24.18
N LEU A 35 -0.35 12.78 24.64
CA LEU A 35 1.07 13.19 24.50
C LEU A 35 2.11 12.15 24.94
N GLN A 36 1.81 11.34 25.97
CA GLN A 36 2.74 10.33 26.49
C GLN A 36 2.66 8.99 25.75
N ARG A 37 1.67 8.82 24.88
CA ARG A 37 1.27 7.53 24.31
C ARG A 37 1.19 7.54 22.79
N LEU A 38 1.00 8.70 22.17
CA LEU A 38 1.01 8.86 20.72
C LEU A 38 2.16 9.77 20.32
N ASN A 39 3.14 9.21 19.65
CA ASN A 39 4.18 9.95 18.95
C ASN A 39 3.77 10.11 17.48
N LEU A 40 3.83 11.34 16.97
CA LEU A 40 3.49 11.65 15.59
C LEU A 40 4.71 12.28 14.91
N VAL A 41 5.16 11.69 13.81
CA VAL A 41 6.32 12.15 13.03
C VAL A 41 5.89 12.34 11.58
N PHE A 42 5.88 13.58 11.13
CA PHE A 42 5.65 13.89 9.72
C PHE A 42 6.97 13.86 8.94
N VAL A 43 6.97 13.19 7.79
CA VAL A 43 8.11 13.19 6.86
C VAL A 43 7.67 13.84 5.56
N PHE A 44 8.29 14.97 5.18
CA PHE A 44 7.90 15.72 4.00
C PHE A 44 8.95 15.68 2.91
N SER A 45 8.52 15.29 1.70
CA SER A 45 9.41 15.11 0.55
C SER A 45 9.66 16.36 -0.28
N ARG A 46 8.88 17.43 -0.08
CA ARG A 46 8.92 18.70 -0.84
C ARG A 46 8.79 19.94 0.05
N GLU A 47 8.96 19.78 1.36
CA GLU A 47 8.94 20.87 2.33
C GLU A 47 10.08 20.61 3.32
N GLN A 48 10.91 21.63 3.53
CA GLN A 48 12.07 21.53 4.40
C GLN A 48 11.66 21.82 5.85
N GLN A 49 12.06 20.93 6.74
CA GLN A 49 11.93 21.04 8.19
C GLN A 49 13.32 21.15 8.82
N ASP A 50 13.38 21.64 10.06
CA ASP A 50 14.65 21.85 10.78
C ASP A 50 15.42 20.55 11.06
N ILE A 51 14.71 19.42 11.16
CA ILE A 51 15.30 18.11 11.43
C ILE A 51 15.40 17.32 10.13
N ASP A 52 16.63 17.05 9.67
CA ASP A 52 16.91 16.31 8.44
C ASP A 52 16.23 14.94 8.37
N LEU A 53 16.08 14.27 9.51
CA LEU A 53 15.38 12.99 9.60
C LEU A 53 13.92 13.07 9.15
N TYR A 54 13.31 14.26 9.20
CA TYR A 54 11.93 14.50 8.81
C TYR A 54 11.79 14.98 7.35
N ASN A 55 12.89 15.13 6.61
CA ASN A 55 12.88 15.58 5.22
C ASN A 55 13.06 14.43 4.22
N GLY A 56 12.46 14.54 3.03
CA GLY A 56 12.58 13.56 1.95
C GLY A 56 11.54 12.44 2.00
N ARG A 57 11.92 11.25 1.53
CA ARG A 57 11.05 10.05 1.49
C ARG A 57 11.43 9.05 2.56
N ILE A 58 10.51 8.15 2.91
CA ILE A 58 10.79 7.00 3.77
C ILE A 58 11.60 5.98 2.95
N THR A 59 12.91 6.02 3.10
CA THR A 59 13.88 5.11 2.47
C THR A 59 14.42 4.11 3.50
N GLN A 60 15.14 3.09 3.03
CA GLN A 60 15.82 2.14 3.91
C GLN A 60 16.78 2.84 4.88
N ASP A 61 17.60 3.77 4.37
CA ASP A 61 18.52 4.56 5.20
C ASP A 61 17.77 5.35 6.29
N LYS A 62 16.66 6.01 5.92
CA LYS A 62 15.82 6.71 6.90
C LYS A 62 15.24 5.76 7.95
N CYS A 63 14.80 4.56 7.55
CA CYS A 63 14.35 3.54 8.49
C CYS A 63 15.46 3.15 9.46
N GLN A 64 16.68 2.91 8.99
CA GLN A 64 17.83 2.60 9.85
C GLN A 64 18.16 3.73 10.83
N GLN A 65 18.12 4.99 10.38
CA GLN A 65 18.32 6.15 11.25
C GLN A 65 17.24 6.26 12.33
N LEU A 66 15.98 5.98 11.99
CA LEU A 66 14.87 5.96 12.94
C LEU A 66 15.00 4.81 13.95
N PHE A 67 15.33 3.61 13.48
CA PHE A 67 15.41 2.42 14.34
C PHE A 67 16.61 2.45 15.30
N SER A 68 17.73 3.05 14.88
CA SER A 68 18.92 3.15 15.73
C SER A 68 18.79 4.19 16.86
N ARG A 69 17.93 5.20 16.70
CA ARG A 69 17.90 6.37 17.60
C ARG A 69 16.56 6.59 18.30
N TRP A 70 15.45 6.26 17.65
CA TRP A 70 14.11 6.68 18.08
C TRP A 70 13.15 5.51 18.33
N LEU A 71 13.33 4.39 17.62
CA LEU A 71 12.41 3.25 17.67
C LEU A 71 13.15 1.94 17.89
N ASP A 72 13.02 1.40 19.10
CA ASP A 72 13.49 0.05 19.40
C ASP A 72 12.54 -0.97 18.76
N VAL A 73 12.89 -1.40 17.54
CA VAL A 73 12.07 -2.31 16.72
C VAL A 73 11.76 -3.62 17.44
N GLN A 74 12.69 -4.13 18.26
CA GLN A 74 12.48 -5.41 18.95
C GLN A 74 11.40 -5.32 20.04
N LYS A 75 11.19 -4.12 20.60
CA LYS A 75 10.16 -3.84 21.61
C LYS A 75 8.79 -3.53 21.03
N LEU A 76 8.67 -3.41 19.69
CA LEU A 76 7.37 -3.17 19.07
C LEU A 76 6.55 -4.46 19.04
N ASP A 77 5.30 -4.36 19.50
CA ASP A 77 4.34 -5.47 19.45
C ASP A 77 3.90 -5.78 18.02
N ALA A 78 3.72 -4.75 17.19
CA ALA A 78 3.33 -4.87 15.79
C ALA A 78 3.73 -3.63 14.98
N ALA A 79 3.87 -3.79 13.66
CA ALA A 79 4.03 -2.72 12.70
C ALA A 79 2.94 -2.81 11.62
N PHE A 80 2.29 -1.68 11.34
CA PHE A 80 1.27 -1.57 10.31
C PHE A 80 1.74 -0.59 9.23
N ILE A 81 1.78 -1.05 7.97
CA ILE A 81 2.35 -0.30 6.87
C ILE A 81 1.31 -0.15 5.76
N CYS A 82 1.04 1.09 5.38
CA CYS A 82 0.13 1.41 4.29
C CYS A 82 0.77 2.52 3.44
N GLY A 83 0.77 2.34 2.12
CA GLY A 83 1.25 3.34 1.18
C GLY A 83 1.69 2.75 -0.16
N PRO A 84 2.48 3.49 -0.95
CA PRO A 84 3.00 3.02 -2.22
C PRO A 84 3.81 1.72 -2.07
N GLN A 85 3.63 0.75 -2.97
CA GLN A 85 4.25 -0.58 -2.86
C GLN A 85 5.76 -0.53 -2.57
N ALA A 86 6.52 0.28 -3.32
CA ALA A 86 7.97 0.40 -3.12
C ALA A 86 8.34 0.87 -1.70
N MET A 87 7.55 1.79 -1.13
CA MET A 87 7.73 2.22 0.26
C MET A 87 7.36 1.10 1.23
N THR A 88 6.24 0.43 1.01
CA THR A 88 5.76 -0.66 1.86
C THR A 88 6.78 -1.81 1.93
N GLU A 89 7.31 -2.24 0.79
CA GLU A 89 8.36 -3.26 0.70
C GLU A 89 9.63 -2.82 1.41
N THR A 90 10.08 -1.57 1.16
CA THR A 90 11.28 -1.01 1.82
C THR A 90 11.16 -1.01 3.34
N VAL A 91 10.02 -0.57 3.89
CA VAL A 91 9.79 -0.52 5.34
C VAL A 91 9.68 -1.92 5.92
N ARG A 92 8.93 -2.82 5.27
CA ARG A 92 8.80 -4.23 5.66
C ARG A 92 10.16 -4.91 5.77
N ASP A 93 11.00 -4.76 4.75
CA ASP A 93 12.29 -5.42 4.71
C ASP A 93 13.28 -4.80 5.71
N SER A 94 13.18 -3.48 5.94
CA SER A 94 13.95 -2.80 6.98
C SER A 94 13.57 -3.27 8.40
N LEU A 95 12.29 -3.48 8.67
CA LEU A 95 11.82 -4.01 9.97
C LEU A 95 12.30 -5.44 10.20
N LYS A 96 12.23 -6.30 9.17
CA LYS A 96 12.78 -7.66 9.23
C LYS A 96 14.28 -7.66 9.50
N ALA A 97 15.03 -6.81 8.80
CA ALA A 97 16.47 -6.67 9.01
C ALA A 97 16.82 -6.17 10.41
N ALA A 98 15.93 -5.38 11.04
CA ALA A 98 16.05 -4.93 12.42
C ALA A 98 15.56 -5.96 13.48
N GLY A 99 15.19 -7.18 13.05
CA GLY A 99 14.87 -8.30 13.93
C GLY A 99 13.39 -8.45 14.28
N MET A 100 12.48 -7.72 13.63
CA MET A 100 11.04 -7.95 13.79
C MET A 100 10.60 -9.21 13.03
N GLY A 101 9.87 -10.08 13.73
CA GLY A 101 9.27 -11.28 13.13
C GLY A 101 8.19 -10.93 12.10
N ALA A 102 8.08 -11.73 11.04
CA ALA A 102 7.17 -11.45 9.93
C ALA A 102 5.69 -11.45 10.34
N GLU A 103 5.34 -12.22 11.36
CA GLU A 103 4.00 -12.32 11.95
C GLU A 103 3.52 -11.02 12.61
N ARG A 104 4.46 -10.15 13.00
CA ARG A 104 4.18 -8.84 13.60
C ARG A 104 4.17 -7.70 12.58
N ILE A 105 4.47 -7.99 11.31
CA ILE A 105 4.53 -6.99 10.23
C ILE A 105 3.29 -7.13 9.34
N HIS A 106 2.37 -6.19 9.47
CA HIS A 106 1.14 -6.13 8.70
C HIS A 106 1.24 -5.02 7.66
N PHE A 107 0.80 -5.29 6.44
CA PHE A 107 0.80 -4.28 5.40
C PHE A 107 -0.37 -4.41 4.44
N GLU A 108 -0.76 -3.27 3.87
CA GLU A 108 -1.80 -3.18 2.86
C GLU A 108 -1.23 -2.56 1.58
N LEU A 109 -1.57 -3.13 0.43
CA LEU A 109 -1.20 -2.62 -0.89
C LEU A 109 -2.46 -2.13 -1.62
N PHE A 110 -2.53 -0.84 -1.92
CA PHE A 110 -3.69 -0.25 -2.60
C PHE A 110 -3.64 -0.42 -4.13
N HIS A 111 -2.44 -0.58 -4.68
CA HIS A 111 -2.22 -0.70 -6.13
C HIS A 111 -1.10 -1.70 -6.40
N ALA A 112 -1.26 -2.55 -7.40
CA ALA A 112 -0.17 -3.36 -7.92
C ALA A 112 0.86 -2.46 -8.64
N ALA A 113 2.15 -2.66 -8.37
CA ALA A 113 3.22 -1.89 -9.00
C ALA A 113 3.13 -1.95 -10.54
N GLY A 114 3.24 -0.76 -11.13
CA GLY A 114 3.30 -0.56 -12.57
C GLY A 114 1.97 -0.71 -13.31
N ASP A 115 0.82 -0.68 -12.64
CA ASP A 115 -0.46 -0.90 -13.31
C ASP A 115 -0.77 0.12 -14.42
N SER A 116 -0.39 1.39 -14.24
CA SER A 116 -0.53 2.42 -15.29
C SER A 116 0.38 2.16 -16.51
N GLN A 117 1.64 1.76 -16.28
CA GLN A 117 2.60 1.43 -17.33
C GLN A 117 2.19 0.16 -18.07
N LYS A 118 1.73 -0.87 -17.34
CA LYS A 118 1.18 -2.10 -17.91
C LYS A 118 -0.08 -1.82 -18.71
N ARG A 119 -0.94 -0.90 -18.26
CA ARG A 119 -2.14 -0.49 -19.02
C ARG A 119 -1.77 0.18 -20.34
N GLN A 120 -0.84 1.15 -20.32
CA GLN A 120 -0.36 1.80 -21.54
C GLN A 120 0.31 0.82 -22.50
N ALA A 121 1.13 -0.11 -21.99
CA ALA A 121 1.74 -1.16 -22.81
C ALA A 121 0.69 -2.08 -23.45
N ARG A 122 -0.36 -2.47 -22.71
CA ARG A 122 -1.49 -3.25 -23.25
C ARG A 122 -2.23 -2.48 -24.34
N GLU A 123 -2.52 -1.20 -24.13
CA GLU A 123 -3.20 -0.36 -25.12
C GLU A 123 -2.38 -0.22 -26.41
N ALA A 124 -1.07 -0.01 -26.29
CA ALA A 124 -0.17 0.04 -27.43
C ALA A 124 -0.09 -1.30 -28.18
N ALA A 125 -0.02 -2.43 -27.45
CA ALA A 125 0.03 -3.77 -28.02
C ALA A 125 -1.29 -4.17 -28.71
N ARG A 126 -2.45 -3.70 -28.21
CA ARG A 126 -3.78 -4.01 -28.76
C ARG A 126 -3.92 -3.60 -30.22
N ALA A 127 -3.35 -2.46 -30.61
CA ALA A 127 -3.41 -1.98 -31.99
C ALA A 127 -2.61 -2.86 -32.97
N GLN A 128 -1.69 -3.70 -32.45
CA GLN A 128 -0.74 -4.50 -33.23
C GLN A 128 -0.99 -6.01 -33.12
N ASP A 129 -1.90 -6.45 -32.24
CA ASP A 129 -2.17 -7.86 -31.98
C ASP A 129 -3.66 -8.20 -32.26
N PRO A 130 -3.99 -8.68 -33.48
CA PRO A 130 -5.35 -9.09 -33.82
C PRO A 130 -5.72 -10.47 -33.25
N GLN A 131 -4.81 -11.15 -32.53
CA GLN A 131 -5.07 -12.49 -32.04
C GLN A 131 -6.13 -12.49 -30.93
N VAL A 132 -6.94 -13.54 -30.92
CA VAL A 132 -7.92 -13.82 -29.88
C VAL A 132 -7.46 -14.99 -29.02
N SER A 133 -7.84 -14.97 -27.74
CA SER A 133 -7.72 -16.10 -26.83
C SER A 133 -9.10 -16.71 -26.61
N GLN A 134 -9.22 -18.03 -26.74
CA GLN A 134 -10.43 -18.75 -26.36
C GLN A 134 -10.47 -18.90 -24.85
N ILE A 135 -11.48 -18.32 -24.21
CA ILE A 135 -11.65 -18.34 -22.77
C ILE A 135 -12.84 -19.22 -22.43
N THR A 136 -12.67 -20.09 -21.44
CA THR A 136 -13.78 -20.82 -20.80
C THR A 136 -13.78 -20.47 -19.33
N VAL A 137 -14.85 -19.83 -18.86
CA VAL A 137 -15.09 -19.51 -17.46
C VAL A 137 -15.98 -20.60 -16.86
N ILE A 138 -15.54 -21.21 -15.78
CA ILE A 138 -16.33 -22.19 -15.01
C ILE A 138 -16.59 -21.58 -13.63
N SER A 139 -17.85 -21.31 -13.31
CA SER A 139 -18.27 -20.72 -12.03
C SER A 139 -19.68 -21.23 -11.67
N ASP A 140 -19.90 -21.57 -10.40
CA ASP A 140 -21.17 -22.10 -9.89
C ASP A 140 -21.77 -23.25 -10.73
N GLY A 141 -20.90 -24.14 -11.22
CA GLY A 141 -21.29 -25.30 -12.03
C GLY A 141 -21.72 -24.96 -13.46
N ARG A 142 -21.61 -23.71 -13.90
CA ARG A 142 -21.88 -23.26 -15.28
C ARG A 142 -20.57 -23.03 -16.02
N ALA A 143 -20.55 -23.38 -17.31
CA ALA A 143 -19.45 -23.11 -18.21
C ALA A 143 -19.88 -22.10 -19.28
N LEU A 144 -19.09 -21.05 -19.46
CA LEU A 144 -19.30 -20.00 -20.45
C LEU A 144 -18.03 -19.85 -21.28
N ALA A 145 -18.14 -20.04 -22.61
CA ALA A 145 -17.02 -19.93 -23.54
C ALA A 145 -17.18 -18.70 -24.44
N PHE A 146 -16.11 -17.94 -24.62
CA PHE A 146 -16.08 -16.77 -25.50
C PHE A 146 -14.66 -16.47 -26.00
N ASP A 147 -14.59 -15.78 -27.13
CA ASP A 147 -13.33 -15.26 -27.67
C ASP A 147 -13.01 -13.89 -27.06
N LEU A 148 -11.79 -13.74 -26.54
CA LEU A 148 -11.29 -12.48 -25.99
C LEU A 148 -10.13 -11.97 -26.83
N PRO A 149 -10.28 -10.83 -27.53
CA PRO A 149 -9.16 -10.16 -28.17
C PRO A 149 -8.06 -9.86 -27.15
N ARG A 150 -6.81 -10.16 -27.49
CA ARG A 150 -5.68 -9.93 -26.57
C ARG A 150 -5.54 -8.45 -26.25
N ASN A 151 -5.06 -8.17 -25.04
CA ASN A 151 -4.83 -6.82 -24.53
C ASN A 151 -6.07 -5.90 -24.52
N SER A 152 -7.29 -6.44 -24.62
CA SER A 152 -8.54 -5.65 -24.66
C SER A 152 -9.15 -5.41 -23.28
N LEU A 153 -9.47 -6.47 -22.54
CA LEU A 153 -10.12 -6.45 -21.24
C LEU A 153 -9.45 -7.44 -20.27
N SER A 154 -9.68 -7.26 -18.97
CA SER A 154 -9.33 -8.28 -17.98
C SER A 154 -10.25 -9.50 -18.13
N LEU A 155 -9.78 -10.69 -17.72
CA LEU A 155 -10.62 -11.90 -17.72
C LEU A 155 -11.89 -11.72 -16.87
N LEU A 156 -11.78 -11.00 -15.75
CA LEU A 156 -12.90 -10.68 -14.87
C LEU A 156 -13.97 -9.84 -15.59
N ASP A 157 -13.56 -8.73 -16.21
CA ASP A 157 -14.51 -7.83 -16.86
C ASP A 157 -15.09 -8.47 -18.12
N ALA A 158 -14.29 -9.21 -18.88
CA ALA A 158 -14.77 -9.95 -20.04
C ALA A 158 -15.77 -11.04 -19.65
N GLY A 159 -15.48 -11.82 -18.61
CA GLY A 159 -16.41 -12.83 -18.08
C GLY A 159 -17.73 -12.21 -17.60
N ASN A 160 -17.66 -11.10 -16.86
CA ASN A 160 -18.86 -10.42 -16.36
C ASN A 160 -19.68 -9.76 -17.48
N ALA A 161 -19.02 -9.23 -18.51
CA ALA A 161 -19.71 -8.72 -19.70
C ALA A 161 -20.45 -9.82 -20.48
N GLN A 162 -19.99 -11.07 -20.38
CA GLN A 162 -20.65 -12.24 -20.97
C GLN A 162 -21.67 -12.89 -20.01
N GLY A 163 -21.90 -12.32 -18.82
CA GLY A 163 -22.89 -12.79 -17.86
C GLY A 163 -22.41 -13.88 -16.89
N ALA A 164 -21.09 -14.04 -16.70
CA ALA A 164 -20.55 -15.02 -15.76
C ALA A 164 -20.69 -14.63 -14.27
N GLU A 165 -21.06 -13.37 -13.95
CA GLU A 165 -21.28 -12.88 -12.58
C GLU A 165 -20.18 -13.24 -11.56
N LEU A 166 -18.92 -13.19 -11.99
CA LEU A 166 -17.76 -13.55 -11.17
C LEU A 166 -17.63 -12.63 -9.95
N PRO A 167 -17.37 -13.19 -8.75
CA PRO A 167 -17.21 -12.41 -7.53
C PRO A 167 -15.91 -11.61 -7.56
N TYR A 168 -15.96 -10.37 -7.09
CA TYR A 168 -14.79 -9.50 -6.94
C TYR A 168 -15.00 -8.48 -5.82
N SER A 169 -13.91 -7.96 -5.28
CA SER A 169 -13.92 -6.84 -4.33
C SER A 169 -13.14 -5.64 -4.89
N CYS A 170 -11.81 -5.73 -4.94
CA CYS A 170 -10.95 -4.59 -5.25
C CYS A 170 -10.74 -4.34 -6.76
N LYS A 171 -10.89 -5.34 -7.63
CA LYS A 171 -10.48 -5.35 -9.06
C LYS A 171 -9.03 -4.93 -9.37
N ALA A 172 -8.24 -4.54 -8.37
CA ALA A 172 -6.85 -4.10 -8.49
C ALA A 172 -5.82 -5.23 -8.25
N GLY A 173 -6.29 -6.47 -8.05
CA GLY A 173 -5.42 -7.63 -7.83
C GLY A 173 -4.69 -7.63 -6.48
N VAL A 174 -5.24 -6.95 -5.48
CA VAL A 174 -4.63 -6.74 -4.15
C VAL A 174 -5.43 -7.32 -2.98
N CYS A 175 -6.68 -7.72 -3.22
CA CYS A 175 -7.56 -8.31 -2.24
C CYS A 175 -7.52 -9.84 -2.35
N SER A 176 -7.39 -10.52 -1.22
CA SER A 176 -7.53 -11.98 -1.05
C SER A 176 -8.56 -12.28 0.03
#